data_AF-A0A6L6R2M2-F1
#
_entry.id   AF-A0A6L6R2M2-F1
#
_cell.length_a   1.000
_cell.length_b   1.000
_cell.length_c   1.000
_cell.angle_alpha   90.00
_cell.angle_beta   90.00
_cell.angle_gamma   90.00
#
_symmetry.space_group_name_H-M   'P 1'
#
loop_
_entity.id
_entity.type
_entity.pdbx_description
1 polymer ?
#
loop_
_entity_poly.entity_id
_entity_poly.type
_entity_poly.pdbx_seq_one_letter_code
_entity_poly.pdbx_strand_id
1 'polypeptide(L)'
;MIRSTYAGTLRSVDAGSTVTLAGWVASRRDHGGVAFLDLRDSSGIVQVVVHDPEVAHGLRDEYCLRIVGTVAARPAGNENPELPTGSIEVMSTEVEILSVSAPLPFPIDDRITVGDEVRLRYRYLDLRRQSAGDALRMRSKVNQIARNVLLERDFVEIETPTLTRSTPEGARDFLVPVRLQPGHWYALPQSPQLFKQLLMVAGMERYFQIARCYRDEDFRADRQPEFTQLDVEMSFVEQADVIEVGEAIVRALWKGILDVEIGEIPQMTYAEAMRRFGSDKPDLRFDLELVDLTSYFVDTPFRVFQAEHVGAVVMPGGGDQPRRQFDAWQEWAKQRGAKGLAYVTVDADGVLGGPVAKNLSDAEREGLIAAAGAKPGDCVFFAAGKASDARALLGAARIEIARRLDMIDEKAWSFLWVIDAPMFE
;
A
#
# COMPACT_ATOMS: atom_id res chain seq x y z
N MET A 1 -11.22 -17.07 -33.98
CA MET A 1 -11.26 -16.79 -32.52
C MET A 1 -12.44 -17.57 -31.95
N ILE A 2 -12.34 -18.20 -30.78
CA ILE A 2 -13.42 -19.05 -30.22
C ILE A 2 -14.63 -18.26 -29.69
N ARG A 3 -14.49 -16.93 -29.51
CA ARG A 3 -15.55 -16.00 -29.14
C ARG A 3 -15.71 -14.92 -30.22
N SER A 4 -16.90 -14.35 -30.36
CA SER A 4 -17.19 -13.21 -31.24
C SER A 4 -17.11 -11.87 -30.50
N THR A 5 -17.39 -11.85 -29.20
CA THR A 5 -17.39 -10.66 -28.36
C THR A 5 -17.05 -11.01 -26.91
N TYR A 6 -16.86 -9.98 -26.08
CA TYR A 6 -16.61 -10.13 -24.66
C TYR A 6 -17.92 -10.09 -23.86
N ALA A 7 -17.97 -10.81 -22.74
CA ALA A 7 -19.17 -10.94 -21.91
C ALA A 7 -19.64 -9.58 -21.37
N GLY A 8 -18.76 -8.86 -20.68
CA GLY A 8 -19.05 -7.59 -20.01
C GLY A 8 -19.24 -6.38 -20.94
N THR A 9 -19.01 -6.53 -22.25
CA THR A 9 -19.18 -5.43 -23.22
C THR A 9 -20.58 -5.34 -23.81
N LEU A 10 -21.42 -6.37 -23.64
CA LEU A 10 -22.78 -6.39 -24.19
C LEU A 10 -23.69 -5.33 -23.57
N ARG A 11 -24.56 -4.72 -24.37
CA ARG A 11 -25.50 -3.66 -23.99
C ARG A 11 -26.86 -3.89 -24.65
N SER A 12 -27.86 -3.10 -24.25
CA SER A 12 -29.22 -3.16 -24.83
C SER A 12 -29.25 -2.98 -26.36
N VAL A 13 -28.27 -2.26 -26.93
CA VAL A 13 -28.15 -2.07 -28.39
C VAL A 13 -27.81 -3.35 -29.14
N ASP A 14 -27.29 -4.37 -28.45
CA ASP A 14 -26.92 -5.65 -29.04
C ASP A 14 -28.09 -6.64 -29.08
N ALA A 15 -29.27 -6.28 -28.55
CA ALA A 15 -30.42 -7.17 -28.50
C ALA A 15 -30.84 -7.67 -29.90
N GLY A 16 -31.12 -8.97 -29.99
CA GLY A 16 -31.43 -9.69 -31.23
C GLY A 16 -30.20 -10.23 -31.97
N SER A 17 -28.98 -9.83 -31.60
CA SER A 17 -27.75 -10.36 -32.21
C SER A 17 -27.40 -11.75 -31.67
N THR A 18 -26.85 -12.60 -32.54
CA THR A 18 -26.23 -13.87 -32.14
C THR A 18 -24.76 -13.65 -31.79
N VAL A 19 -24.36 -14.12 -30.61
CA VAL A 19 -23.01 -13.97 -30.07
C VAL A 19 -22.42 -15.32 -29.69
N THR A 20 -21.10 -15.42 -29.73
CA THR A 20 -20.34 -16.51 -29.13
C THR A 20 -19.49 -15.95 -28.01
N LEU A 21 -19.72 -16.42 -26.79
CA LEU A 21 -18.99 -16.04 -25.59
C LEU A 21 -18.11 -17.19 -25.13
N ALA A 22 -16.99 -16.87 -24.49
CA ALA A 22 -16.14 -17.85 -23.82
C ALA A 22 -15.65 -17.26 -22.50
N GLY A 23 -15.81 -18.01 -21.41
CA GLY A 23 -15.53 -17.53 -20.06
C GLY A 23 -15.77 -18.58 -18.99
N TRP A 24 -15.83 -18.14 -17.73
CA TRP A 24 -16.05 -18.99 -16.56
C TRP A 24 -17.43 -18.74 -15.97
N VAL A 25 -18.08 -19.79 -15.48
CA VAL A 25 -19.31 -19.67 -14.69
C VAL A 25 -18.95 -19.04 -13.34
N ALA A 26 -19.24 -17.77 -13.12
CA ALA A 26 -19.02 -17.12 -11.84
C ALA A 26 -20.04 -17.54 -10.79
N SER A 27 -21.30 -17.73 -11.21
CA SER A 27 -22.37 -18.25 -10.36
C SER A 27 -23.37 -19.04 -11.21
N ARG A 28 -24.02 -20.02 -10.58
CA ARG A 28 -25.15 -20.76 -11.15
C ARG A 28 -26.38 -20.68 -10.24
N ARG A 29 -27.52 -20.34 -10.82
CA ARG A 29 -28.85 -20.39 -10.18
C ARG A 29 -29.76 -21.30 -10.99
N ASP A 30 -30.61 -22.07 -10.32
CA ASP A 30 -31.52 -23.04 -10.95
C ASP A 30 -32.96 -22.74 -10.54
N HIS A 31 -33.83 -22.56 -11.52
CA HIS A 31 -35.25 -22.34 -11.32
C HIS A 31 -36.06 -23.29 -12.21
N GLY A 32 -36.40 -24.45 -11.68
CA GLY A 32 -37.37 -25.36 -12.30
C GLY A 32 -36.93 -25.93 -13.64
N GLY A 33 -35.63 -26.22 -13.81
CA GLY A 33 -35.08 -26.81 -15.05
C GLY A 33 -34.46 -25.79 -16.00
N VAL A 34 -34.48 -24.49 -15.65
CA VAL A 34 -33.74 -23.43 -16.34
C VAL A 34 -32.56 -23.00 -15.47
N ALA A 35 -31.34 -23.05 -16.01
CA ALA A 35 -30.17 -22.53 -15.34
C ALA A 35 -29.87 -21.09 -15.79
N PHE A 36 -29.63 -20.24 -14.81
CA PHE A 36 -29.11 -18.89 -14.99
C PHE A 36 -27.65 -18.89 -14.57
N LEU A 37 -26.77 -18.61 -15.52
CA LEU A 37 -25.33 -18.54 -15.30
C LEU A 37 -24.89 -17.09 -15.37
N ASP A 38 -24.07 -16.66 -14.42
CA ASP A 38 -23.28 -15.46 -14.60
C ASP A 38 -21.98 -15.87 -15.30
N LEU A 39 -21.85 -15.60 -16.60
CA LEU A 39 -20.64 -15.90 -17.36
C LEU A 39 -19.66 -14.73 -17.26
N ARG A 40 -18.48 -14.99 -16.70
CA ARG A 40 -17.42 -14.01 -16.45
C ARG A 40 -16.26 -14.18 -17.43
N ASP A 41 -15.78 -13.07 -17.97
CA ASP A 41 -14.48 -12.98 -18.62
C ASP A 41 -13.71 -11.72 -18.15
N SER A 42 -12.61 -11.37 -18.81
CA SER A 42 -11.78 -10.22 -18.43
C SER A 42 -12.49 -8.86 -18.51
N SER A 43 -13.61 -8.76 -19.23
CA SER A 43 -14.36 -7.52 -19.43
C SER A 43 -15.51 -7.33 -18.42
N GLY A 44 -15.88 -8.38 -17.68
CA GLY A 44 -16.99 -8.36 -16.75
C GLY A 44 -17.86 -9.62 -16.85
N ILE A 45 -19.13 -9.46 -16.46
CA ILE A 45 -20.10 -10.55 -16.31
C ILE A 45 -21.30 -10.30 -17.23
N VAL A 46 -21.89 -11.36 -17.78
CA VAL A 46 -23.20 -11.34 -18.42
C VAL A 46 -24.03 -12.53 -17.98
N GLN A 47 -25.34 -12.34 -17.84
CA GLN A 47 -26.25 -13.45 -17.56
C GLN A 47 -26.50 -14.27 -18.82
N VAL A 48 -26.43 -15.58 -18.69
CA VAL A 48 -26.76 -16.56 -19.72
C VAL A 48 -27.88 -17.44 -19.19
N VAL A 49 -28.92 -17.63 -20.00
CA VAL A 49 -30.05 -18.50 -19.69
C VAL A 49 -29.92 -19.78 -20.50
N VAL A 50 -29.87 -20.92 -19.79
CA VAL A 50 -29.77 -22.27 -20.37
C VAL A 50 -31.06 -23.01 -20.09
N HIS A 51 -31.84 -23.25 -21.15
CA HIS A 51 -33.14 -23.94 -21.07
C HIS A 51 -33.05 -25.46 -21.14
N ASP A 52 -31.97 -26.01 -21.68
CA ASP A 52 -31.77 -27.45 -21.75
C ASP A 52 -31.45 -28.01 -20.35
N PRO A 53 -32.37 -28.77 -19.71
CA PRO A 53 -32.19 -29.25 -18.35
C PRO A 53 -31.04 -30.24 -18.21
N GLU A 54 -30.74 -31.02 -19.26
CA GLU A 54 -29.67 -32.03 -19.24
C GLU A 54 -28.31 -31.35 -19.17
N VAL A 55 -28.13 -30.30 -19.99
CA VAL A 55 -26.92 -29.47 -19.96
C VAL A 55 -26.85 -28.66 -18.67
N ALA A 56 -27.94 -27.98 -18.30
CA ALA A 56 -28.03 -27.10 -17.13
C ALA A 56 -27.69 -27.81 -15.81
N HIS A 57 -28.06 -29.09 -15.66
CA HIS A 57 -27.81 -29.86 -14.44
C HIS A 57 -26.34 -30.19 -14.21
N GLY A 58 -25.52 -30.30 -15.27
CA GLY A 58 -24.11 -30.65 -15.18
C GLY A 58 -23.17 -29.49 -14.87
N LEU A 59 -23.61 -28.25 -15.09
CA LEU A 59 -22.78 -27.05 -14.93
C LEU A 59 -22.52 -26.73 -13.46
N ARG A 60 -21.30 -26.30 -13.15
CA ARG A 60 -20.90 -25.86 -11.81
C ARG A 60 -20.11 -24.56 -11.93
N ASP A 61 -19.93 -23.90 -10.80
CA ASP A 61 -19.09 -22.70 -10.70
C ASP A 61 -17.67 -23.00 -11.20
N GLU A 62 -17.08 -22.00 -11.82
CA GLU A 62 -15.74 -21.96 -12.43
C GLU A 62 -15.52 -22.98 -13.58
N TYR A 63 -16.57 -23.62 -14.09
CA TYR A 63 -16.49 -24.31 -15.38
C TYR A 63 -16.15 -23.32 -16.49
N CYS A 64 -15.23 -23.68 -17.37
CA CYS A 64 -14.87 -22.90 -18.55
C CYS A 64 -15.77 -23.33 -19.71
N LEU A 65 -16.55 -22.39 -20.24
CA LEU A 65 -17.57 -22.66 -21.25
C LEU A 65 -17.32 -21.85 -22.53
N ARG A 66 -17.74 -22.41 -23.66
CA ARG A 66 -18.09 -21.65 -24.86
C ARG A 66 -19.61 -21.69 -25.02
N ILE A 67 -20.21 -20.53 -25.25
CA ILE A 67 -21.67 -20.39 -25.35
C ILE A 67 -21.99 -19.66 -26.65
N VAL A 68 -22.84 -20.25 -27.48
CA VAL A 68 -23.51 -19.54 -28.59
C VAL A 68 -24.92 -19.23 -28.14
N GLY A 69 -25.38 -18.00 -28.37
CA GLY A 69 -26.73 -17.60 -28.00
C GLY A 69 -27.13 -16.27 -28.59
N THR A 70 -28.38 -15.89 -28.36
CA THR A 70 -28.95 -14.63 -28.84
C THR A 70 -29.12 -13.67 -27.66
N VAL A 71 -28.63 -12.43 -27.83
CA VAL A 71 -28.82 -11.38 -26.83
C VAL A 71 -30.31 -11.00 -26.77
N ALA A 72 -30.88 -10.98 -25.58
CA ALA A 72 -32.25 -10.57 -25.32
C ALA A 72 -32.28 -9.50 -24.22
N ALA A 73 -33.30 -8.64 -24.25
CA ALA A 73 -33.62 -7.81 -23.11
C ALA A 73 -34.10 -8.71 -21.96
N ARG A 74 -33.69 -8.41 -20.73
CA ARG A 74 -34.26 -9.10 -19.58
C ARG A 74 -35.75 -8.79 -19.45
N PRO A 75 -36.56 -9.72 -18.90
CA PRO A 75 -37.93 -9.43 -18.55
C PRO A 75 -38.03 -8.22 -17.60
N ALA A 76 -39.08 -7.42 -17.75
CA ALA A 76 -39.30 -6.26 -16.89
C ALA A 76 -39.33 -6.65 -15.40
N GLY A 77 -38.52 -5.98 -14.59
CA GLY A 77 -38.34 -6.25 -13.16
C GLY A 77 -37.15 -7.17 -12.84
N ASN A 78 -36.49 -7.75 -13.85
CA ASN A 78 -35.31 -8.62 -13.68
C ASN A 78 -33.99 -7.93 -14.07
N GLU A 79 -34.04 -6.64 -14.37
CA GLU A 79 -32.85 -5.83 -14.63
C GLU A 79 -31.95 -5.75 -13.39
N ASN A 80 -30.64 -5.86 -13.59
CA ASN A 80 -29.65 -5.69 -12.52
C ASN A 80 -28.92 -4.34 -12.67
N PRO A 81 -29.26 -3.30 -11.89
CA PRO A 81 -28.62 -1.99 -12.01
C PRO A 81 -27.14 -1.98 -11.61
N GLU A 82 -26.65 -3.01 -10.91
CA GLU A 82 -25.25 -3.12 -10.48
C GLU A 82 -24.31 -3.60 -11.60
N LEU A 83 -24.86 -4.14 -12.69
CA LEU A 83 -24.07 -4.67 -13.81
C LEU A 83 -24.25 -3.83 -15.08
N PRO A 84 -23.16 -3.50 -15.81
CA PRO A 84 -23.26 -2.82 -17.11
C PRO A 84 -24.06 -3.62 -18.16
N THR A 85 -24.13 -4.94 -18.01
CA THR A 85 -24.90 -5.88 -18.85
C THR A 85 -26.28 -6.19 -18.25
N GLY A 86 -26.66 -5.54 -17.16
CA GLY A 86 -27.78 -5.96 -16.32
C GLY A 86 -29.17 -5.74 -16.93
N SER A 87 -29.29 -5.00 -18.04
CA SER A 87 -30.52 -4.86 -18.81
C SER A 87 -30.72 -5.98 -19.85
N ILE A 88 -29.70 -6.81 -20.09
CA ILE A 88 -29.72 -7.88 -21.09
C ILE A 88 -29.36 -9.24 -20.49
N GLU A 89 -29.65 -10.28 -21.24
CA GLU A 89 -29.20 -11.65 -21.02
C GLU A 89 -28.93 -12.34 -22.37
N VAL A 90 -28.25 -13.48 -22.34
CA VAL A 90 -27.98 -14.29 -23.53
C VAL A 90 -28.75 -15.59 -23.43
N MET A 91 -29.68 -15.79 -24.36
CA MET A 91 -30.44 -17.03 -24.48
C MET A 91 -29.57 -18.06 -25.19
N SER A 92 -29.05 -19.06 -24.47
CA SER A 92 -28.11 -20.02 -25.03
C SER A 92 -28.80 -20.94 -26.03
N THR A 93 -28.18 -21.13 -27.20
CA THR A 93 -28.55 -22.16 -28.19
C THR A 93 -27.56 -23.32 -28.19
N GLU A 94 -26.28 -23.06 -27.87
CA GLU A 94 -25.24 -24.07 -27.78
C GLU A 94 -24.38 -23.79 -26.55
N VAL A 95 -24.09 -24.82 -25.76
CA VAL A 95 -23.19 -24.74 -24.62
C VAL A 95 -22.17 -25.88 -24.73
N GLU A 96 -20.91 -25.50 -24.81
CA GLU A 96 -19.78 -26.43 -24.84
C GLU A 96 -18.96 -26.24 -23.56
N ILE A 97 -18.71 -27.33 -22.84
CA ILE A 97 -17.79 -27.35 -21.69
C ILE A 97 -16.37 -27.49 -22.23
N LEU A 98 -15.61 -26.40 -22.22
CA LEU A 98 -14.20 -26.39 -22.60
C LEU A 98 -13.33 -27.06 -21.53
N SER A 99 -13.66 -26.84 -20.26
CA SER A 99 -13.02 -27.49 -19.13
C SER A 99 -13.93 -27.51 -17.91
N VAL A 100 -14.02 -28.66 -17.26
CA VAL A 100 -14.64 -28.78 -15.94
C VAL A 100 -13.74 -28.19 -14.85
N SER A 101 -14.32 -27.76 -13.73
CA SER A 101 -13.60 -27.37 -12.51
C SER A 101 -13.87 -28.37 -11.39
N ALA A 102 -12.84 -28.66 -10.60
CA ALA A 102 -13.03 -29.33 -9.31
C ALA A 102 -13.76 -28.41 -8.31
N PRO A 103 -14.31 -28.94 -7.20
CA PRO A 103 -14.84 -28.11 -6.12
C PRO A 103 -13.81 -27.08 -5.65
N LEU A 104 -14.26 -25.84 -5.45
CA LEU A 104 -13.39 -24.73 -5.15
C LEU A 104 -12.89 -24.79 -3.69
N PRO A 105 -11.60 -24.49 -3.44
CA PRO A 105 -11.07 -24.38 -2.08
C PRO A 105 -11.62 -23.16 -1.33
N PHE A 106 -12.14 -22.15 -2.05
CA PHE A 106 -12.88 -21.01 -1.54
C PHE A 106 -13.72 -20.37 -2.66
N PRO A 107 -14.81 -19.65 -2.34
CA PRO A 107 -15.61 -18.96 -3.35
C PRO A 107 -14.85 -17.81 -4.03
N ILE A 108 -15.08 -17.61 -5.33
CA ILE A 108 -14.53 -16.47 -6.08
C ILE A 108 -15.45 -15.26 -5.89
N ASP A 109 -15.45 -14.70 -4.68
CA ASP A 109 -16.30 -13.57 -4.28
C ASP A 109 -15.49 -12.59 -3.41
N ASP A 110 -15.54 -11.30 -3.74
CA ASP A 110 -14.83 -10.27 -3.00
C ASP A 110 -15.45 -9.94 -1.63
N ARG A 111 -16.71 -10.30 -1.40
CA ARG A 111 -17.43 -10.07 -0.13
C ARG A 111 -17.02 -11.04 0.97
N ILE A 112 -16.31 -12.11 0.62
CA ILE A 112 -15.91 -13.14 1.55
C ILE A 112 -14.45 -12.95 1.95
N THR A 113 -14.22 -12.90 3.26
CA THR A 113 -12.87 -12.92 3.82
C THR A 113 -12.32 -14.34 3.75
N VAL A 114 -11.24 -14.52 3.01
CA VAL A 114 -10.50 -15.78 2.88
C VAL A 114 -9.11 -15.55 3.45
N GLY A 115 -8.61 -16.48 4.27
CA GLY A 115 -7.27 -16.37 4.87
C GLY A 115 -6.16 -16.36 3.81
N ASP A 116 -5.11 -15.57 4.07
CA ASP A 116 -4.02 -15.33 3.10
C ASP A 116 -3.28 -16.62 2.70
N GLU A 117 -3.11 -17.57 3.63
CA GLU A 117 -2.46 -18.86 3.33
C GLU A 117 -3.17 -19.60 2.18
N VAL A 118 -4.50 -19.70 2.24
CA VAL A 118 -5.30 -20.38 1.22
C VAL A 118 -5.28 -19.58 -0.09
N ARG A 119 -5.39 -18.26 0.00
CA ARG A 119 -5.34 -17.38 -1.18
C ARG A 119 -4.01 -17.48 -1.91
N LEU A 120 -2.89 -17.50 -1.19
CA LEU A 120 -1.55 -17.62 -1.77
C LEU A 120 -1.30 -19.01 -2.35
N ARG A 121 -1.75 -20.08 -1.66
CA ARG A 121 -1.67 -21.46 -2.17
C ARG A 121 -2.41 -21.64 -3.49
N TYR A 122 -3.57 -21.00 -3.63
CA TYR A 122 -4.39 -21.04 -4.84
C TYR A 122 -4.44 -19.67 -5.53
N ARG A 123 -3.30 -18.98 -5.63
CA ARG A 123 -3.25 -17.59 -6.14
C ARG A 123 -3.86 -17.45 -7.53
N TYR A 124 -3.77 -18.47 -8.37
CA TYR A 124 -4.40 -18.49 -9.70
C TYR A 124 -5.94 -18.42 -9.66
N LEU A 125 -6.58 -18.88 -8.58
CA LEU A 125 -8.01 -18.69 -8.33
C LEU A 125 -8.28 -17.33 -7.67
N ASP A 126 -7.47 -16.93 -6.69
CA ASP A 126 -7.63 -15.63 -6.03
C ASP A 126 -7.52 -14.47 -7.04
N LEU A 127 -6.65 -14.57 -8.03
CA LEU A 127 -6.52 -13.60 -9.12
C LEU A 127 -7.74 -13.53 -10.07
N ARG A 128 -8.70 -14.46 -9.96
CA ARG A 128 -9.99 -14.36 -10.66
C ARG A 128 -10.99 -13.45 -9.95
N ARG A 129 -10.79 -13.17 -8.67
CA ARG A 129 -11.58 -12.16 -7.94
C ARG A 129 -11.35 -10.79 -8.54
N GLN A 130 -12.37 -9.94 -8.51
CA GLN A 130 -12.33 -8.63 -9.16
C GLN A 130 -11.22 -7.77 -8.55
N SER A 131 -11.18 -7.66 -7.23
CA SER A 131 -10.18 -6.85 -6.50
C SER A 131 -8.73 -7.22 -6.82
N ALA A 132 -8.40 -8.52 -6.78
CA ALA A 132 -7.05 -9.02 -7.02
C ALA A 132 -6.66 -8.93 -8.51
N GLY A 133 -7.59 -9.19 -9.43
CA GLY A 133 -7.36 -9.02 -10.86
C GLY A 133 -7.16 -7.54 -11.24
N ASP A 134 -7.97 -6.65 -10.68
CA ASP A 134 -7.90 -5.21 -10.94
C ASP A 134 -6.62 -4.59 -10.40
N ALA A 135 -6.12 -5.05 -9.25
CA ALA A 135 -4.82 -4.62 -8.75
C ALA A 135 -3.68 -4.91 -9.75
N LEU A 136 -3.69 -6.08 -10.42
CA LEU A 136 -2.68 -6.40 -11.43
C LEU A 136 -2.85 -5.57 -12.72
N ARG A 137 -4.09 -5.35 -13.17
CA ARG A 137 -4.38 -4.49 -14.33
C ARG A 137 -3.99 -3.04 -14.06
N MET A 138 -4.30 -2.54 -12.87
CA MET A 138 -3.88 -1.22 -12.39
C MET A 138 -2.36 -1.12 -12.37
N ARG A 139 -1.64 -2.12 -11.82
CA ARG A 139 -0.17 -2.15 -11.86
C ARG A 139 0.40 -2.12 -13.29
N SER A 140 -0.23 -2.81 -14.24
CA SER A 140 0.15 -2.73 -15.65
C SER A 140 -0.04 -1.32 -16.21
N LYS A 141 -1.15 -0.65 -15.86
CA LYS A 141 -1.43 0.73 -16.28
C LYS A 141 -0.47 1.74 -15.63
N VAL A 142 -0.16 1.58 -14.35
CA VAL A 142 0.86 2.36 -13.62
C VAL A 142 2.20 2.28 -14.35
N ASN A 143 2.65 1.08 -14.70
CA ASN A 143 3.91 0.90 -15.45
C ASN A 143 3.88 1.58 -16.82
N GLN A 144 2.74 1.52 -17.52
CA GLN A 144 2.58 2.19 -18.81
C GLN A 144 2.68 3.72 -18.67
N ILE A 145 1.99 4.31 -17.69
CA ILE A 145 2.00 5.76 -17.46
C ILE A 145 3.41 6.23 -17.11
N ALA A 146 4.09 5.55 -16.19
CA ALA A 146 5.47 5.90 -15.82
C ALA A 146 6.42 5.85 -17.02
N ARG A 147 6.32 4.80 -17.86
CA ARG A 147 7.08 4.71 -19.12
C ARG A 147 6.82 5.89 -20.03
N ASN A 148 5.56 6.25 -20.26
CA ASN A 148 5.21 7.34 -21.17
C ASN A 148 5.83 8.67 -20.70
N VAL A 149 5.73 9.00 -19.41
CA VAL A 149 6.31 10.24 -18.84
C VAL A 149 7.81 10.34 -19.09
N LEU A 150 8.53 9.23 -18.93
CA LEU A 150 9.98 9.16 -19.11
C LEU A 150 10.37 9.17 -20.60
N LEU A 151 9.68 8.42 -21.45
CA LEU A 151 9.92 8.41 -22.89
C LEU A 151 9.64 9.76 -23.55
N GLU A 152 8.61 10.49 -23.09
CA GLU A 152 8.32 11.86 -23.52
C GLU A 152 9.41 12.88 -23.09
N ARG A 153 10.29 12.50 -22.16
CA ARG A 153 11.44 13.27 -21.67
C ARG A 153 12.77 12.73 -22.17
N ASP A 154 12.76 11.99 -23.28
CA ASP A 154 13.93 11.44 -23.95
C ASP A 154 14.76 10.47 -23.07
N PHE A 155 14.15 9.85 -22.06
CA PHE A 155 14.82 8.77 -21.33
C PHE A 155 14.86 7.49 -22.17
N VAL A 156 15.93 6.71 -22.01
CA VAL A 156 16.12 5.42 -22.66
C VAL A 156 15.86 4.29 -21.67
N GLU A 157 14.96 3.36 -22.02
CA GLU A 157 14.74 2.13 -21.26
C GLU A 157 15.88 1.14 -21.56
N ILE A 158 16.74 0.85 -20.57
CA ILE A 158 17.89 -0.04 -20.75
C ILE A 158 17.83 -1.16 -19.71
N GLU A 159 17.89 -2.42 -20.16
CA GLU A 159 17.95 -3.56 -19.25
C GLU A 159 19.36 -3.75 -18.69
N THR A 160 19.47 -4.05 -17.39
CA THR A 160 20.75 -4.31 -16.72
C THR A 160 20.86 -5.77 -16.26
N PRO A 161 22.08 -6.36 -16.21
CA PRO A 161 22.26 -7.74 -15.77
C PRO A 161 21.76 -8.01 -14.36
N THR A 162 21.17 -9.20 -14.14
CA THR A 162 20.74 -9.68 -12.81
C THR A 162 21.70 -10.68 -12.18
N LEU A 163 22.70 -11.16 -12.91
CA LEU A 163 23.81 -11.96 -12.38
C LEU A 163 25.02 -11.05 -12.24
N THR A 164 25.22 -10.49 -11.04
CA THR A 164 26.23 -9.46 -10.77
C THR A 164 27.33 -10.00 -9.87
N ARG A 165 28.33 -9.16 -9.60
CA ARG A 165 29.27 -9.39 -8.50
C ARG A 165 28.63 -8.93 -7.19
N SER A 166 28.86 -9.67 -6.11
CA SER A 166 28.47 -9.24 -4.76
C SER A 166 29.25 -7.99 -4.34
N THR A 167 28.55 -7.04 -3.74
CA THR A 167 29.12 -5.82 -3.17
C THR A 167 28.92 -5.84 -1.66
N PRO A 168 29.94 -5.55 -0.85
CA PRO A 168 29.88 -5.69 0.61
C PRO A 168 29.02 -4.63 1.33
N GLU A 169 28.34 -3.76 0.58
CA GLU A 169 27.55 -2.63 1.09
C GLU A 169 26.05 -2.91 0.96
N GLY A 170 25.25 -2.31 1.85
CA GLY A 170 23.80 -2.40 1.83
C GLY A 170 23.24 -3.64 2.54
N ALA A 171 22.25 -4.28 1.92
CA ALA A 171 21.60 -5.48 2.43
C ALA A 171 22.45 -6.74 2.16
N ARG A 172 21.98 -7.90 2.64
CA ARG A 172 22.57 -9.19 2.25
C ARG A 172 22.13 -9.59 0.84
N ASP A 173 23.07 -10.09 0.05
CA ASP A 173 22.81 -10.56 -1.32
C ASP A 173 22.25 -11.99 -1.36
N PHE A 174 21.34 -12.26 -2.29
CA PHE A 174 21.08 -13.63 -2.76
C PHE A 174 22.20 -14.09 -3.67
N LEU A 175 22.75 -15.28 -3.42
CA LEU A 175 23.87 -15.83 -4.18
C LEU A 175 23.44 -16.92 -5.17
N VAL A 176 24.03 -16.90 -6.36
CA VAL A 176 23.82 -17.90 -7.42
C VAL A 176 25.14 -18.61 -7.73
N PRO A 177 25.29 -19.90 -7.40
CA PRO A 177 26.55 -20.62 -7.60
C PRO A 177 26.86 -20.81 -9.09
N VAL A 178 28.13 -20.65 -9.46
CA VAL A 178 28.58 -20.78 -10.86
C VAL A 178 29.00 -22.21 -11.16
N ARG A 179 28.16 -22.96 -11.89
CA ARG A 179 28.46 -24.35 -12.28
C ARG A 179 29.82 -24.50 -13.00
N LEU A 180 30.20 -23.54 -13.83
CA LEU A 180 31.43 -23.57 -14.63
C LEU A 180 32.69 -23.13 -13.88
N GLN A 181 32.53 -22.51 -12.71
CA GLN A 181 33.64 -22.01 -11.88
C GLN A 181 33.37 -22.37 -10.42
N PRO A 182 33.66 -23.63 -10.02
CA PRO A 182 33.48 -24.06 -8.64
C PRO A 182 34.18 -23.11 -7.66
N GLY A 183 33.49 -22.76 -6.57
CA GLY A 183 33.97 -21.78 -5.59
C GLY A 183 33.72 -20.31 -5.97
N HIS A 184 32.93 -20.04 -7.01
CA HIS A 184 32.48 -18.68 -7.36
C HIS A 184 30.95 -18.59 -7.37
N TRP A 185 30.45 -17.38 -7.10
CA TRP A 185 29.03 -17.05 -7.05
C TRP A 185 28.78 -15.72 -7.75
N TYR A 186 27.65 -15.62 -8.43
CA TYR A 186 27.02 -14.33 -8.72
C TYR A 186 26.20 -13.88 -7.51
N ALA A 187 25.90 -12.60 -7.46
CA ALA A 187 24.86 -12.02 -6.61
C ALA A 187 23.68 -11.56 -7.47
N LEU A 188 22.48 -11.61 -6.92
CA LEU A 188 21.34 -10.91 -7.48
C LEU A 188 21.36 -9.44 -7.01
N PRO A 189 21.08 -8.46 -7.88
CA PRO A 189 21.27 -7.05 -7.56
C PRO A 189 20.22 -6.54 -6.56
N GLN A 190 20.69 -5.81 -5.55
CA GLN A 190 19.82 -5.04 -4.64
C GLN A 190 19.16 -3.83 -5.32
N SER A 191 19.82 -3.32 -6.36
CA SER A 191 19.37 -2.29 -7.30
C SER A 191 20.33 -2.24 -8.50
N PRO A 192 19.97 -1.61 -9.63
CA PRO A 192 20.88 -1.39 -10.75
C PRO A 192 21.93 -0.28 -10.53
N GLN A 193 22.18 0.15 -9.29
CA GLN A 193 22.93 1.38 -8.95
C GLN A 193 24.27 1.52 -9.69
N LEU A 194 25.11 0.48 -9.70
CA LEU A 194 26.40 0.56 -10.38
C LEU A 194 26.24 0.60 -11.90
N PHE A 195 25.27 -0.12 -12.46
CA PHE A 195 25.04 -0.14 -13.90
C PHE A 195 24.49 1.19 -14.42
N LYS A 196 23.52 1.79 -13.72
CA LYS A 196 22.97 3.09 -14.14
C LYS A 196 24.03 4.20 -14.11
N GLN A 197 24.93 4.18 -13.12
CA GLN A 197 26.09 5.07 -13.10
C GLN A 197 27.06 4.82 -14.27
N LEU A 198 27.35 3.56 -14.60
CA LEU A 198 28.14 3.23 -15.79
C LEU A 198 27.47 3.70 -17.08
N LEU A 199 26.13 3.68 -17.17
CA LEU A 199 25.39 4.20 -18.31
C LEU A 199 25.49 5.73 -18.42
N MET A 200 25.57 6.45 -17.29
CA MET A 200 25.88 7.88 -17.29
C MET A 200 27.29 8.14 -17.83
N VAL A 201 28.29 7.36 -17.36
CA VAL A 201 29.66 7.41 -17.90
C VAL A 201 29.72 7.07 -19.38
N ALA A 202 28.86 6.16 -19.86
CA ALA A 202 28.75 5.77 -21.26
C ALA A 202 28.08 6.83 -22.16
N GLY A 203 27.62 7.95 -21.59
CA GLY A 203 26.97 9.04 -22.34
C GLY A 203 25.52 8.74 -22.71
N MET A 204 24.82 7.86 -21.97
CA MET A 204 23.37 7.65 -22.20
C MET A 204 22.52 8.83 -21.69
N GLU A 205 23.07 9.65 -20.80
CA GLU A 205 22.51 10.87 -20.20
C GLU A 205 21.19 10.75 -19.43
N ARG A 206 20.22 9.96 -19.89
CA ARG A 206 18.90 9.76 -19.27
C ARG A 206 18.50 8.31 -19.39
N TYR A 207 18.56 7.60 -18.27
CA TYR A 207 18.28 6.17 -18.19
C TYR A 207 17.07 5.92 -17.30
N PHE A 208 16.26 4.94 -17.69
CA PHE A 208 15.34 4.33 -16.74
C PHE A 208 15.19 2.82 -16.95
N GLN A 209 14.70 2.13 -15.93
CA GLN A 209 14.31 0.73 -16.01
C GLN A 209 13.24 0.40 -14.95
N ILE A 210 12.23 -0.37 -15.32
CA ILE A 210 11.36 -1.05 -14.34
C ILE A 210 12.05 -2.36 -13.93
N ALA A 211 13.01 -2.26 -13.03
CA ALA A 211 13.96 -3.32 -12.70
C ALA A 211 13.47 -4.24 -11.57
N ARG A 212 13.86 -5.51 -11.62
CA ARG A 212 13.70 -6.45 -10.50
C ARG A 212 14.91 -6.37 -9.57
N CYS A 213 14.63 -6.26 -8.28
CA CYS A 213 15.63 -6.09 -7.22
C CYS A 213 15.44 -7.17 -6.15
N TYR A 214 16.54 -7.53 -5.49
CA TYR A 214 16.61 -8.66 -4.58
C TYR A 214 17.34 -8.28 -3.29
N ARG A 215 16.74 -8.54 -2.13
CA ARG A 215 17.36 -8.29 -0.81
C ARG A 215 17.05 -9.44 0.13
N ASP A 216 18.10 -10.07 0.68
CA ASP A 216 17.97 -11.13 1.67
C ASP A 216 17.85 -10.54 3.10
N GLU A 217 16.75 -9.85 3.34
CA GLU A 217 16.38 -9.25 4.62
C GLU A 217 15.19 -9.96 5.27
N ASP A 218 15.04 -9.78 6.59
CA ASP A 218 13.85 -10.22 7.32
C ASP A 218 12.58 -9.59 6.73
N PHE A 219 11.54 -10.41 6.56
CA PHE A 219 10.27 -9.97 6.01
C PHE A 219 9.54 -9.01 6.94
N ARG A 220 8.86 -8.03 6.33
CA ARG A 220 7.88 -7.14 6.96
C ARG A 220 6.65 -7.06 6.08
N ALA A 221 5.57 -6.48 6.60
CA ALA A 221 4.32 -6.33 5.86
C ALA A 221 4.49 -5.66 4.47
N ASP A 222 5.48 -4.77 4.35
CA ASP A 222 5.82 -4.00 3.16
C ASP A 222 7.14 -4.42 2.49
N ARG A 223 7.78 -5.53 2.92
CA ARG A 223 9.08 -5.98 2.40
C ARG A 223 9.00 -7.40 1.86
N GLN A 224 9.35 -7.54 0.57
CA GLN A 224 9.46 -8.80 -0.13
C GLN A 224 10.93 -9.03 -0.54
N PRO A 225 11.39 -10.29 -0.58
CA PRO A 225 12.79 -10.60 -0.93
C PRO A 225 13.10 -10.23 -2.38
N GLU A 226 12.06 -10.25 -3.22
CA GLU A 226 12.09 -9.85 -4.61
C GLU A 226 11.02 -8.75 -4.81
N PHE A 227 11.44 -7.58 -5.27
CA PHE A 227 10.57 -6.42 -5.45
C PHE A 227 10.96 -5.63 -6.71
N THR A 228 10.08 -4.75 -7.17
CA THR A 228 10.28 -4.01 -8.43
C THR A 228 10.50 -2.55 -8.13
N GLN A 229 11.49 -1.94 -8.77
CA GLN A 229 11.76 -0.51 -8.71
C GLN A 229 11.52 0.12 -10.08
N LEU A 230 11.04 1.36 -10.08
CA LEU A 230 11.27 2.27 -11.21
C LEU A 230 12.59 2.97 -10.91
N ASP A 231 13.65 2.52 -11.57
CA ASP A 231 15.00 3.04 -11.41
C ASP A 231 15.26 4.08 -12.50
N VAL A 232 15.80 5.24 -12.11
CA VAL A 232 15.98 6.42 -12.96
C VAL A 232 17.36 7.01 -12.66
N GLU A 233 18.06 7.47 -13.69
CA GLU A 233 19.34 8.17 -13.54
C GLU A 233 19.49 9.23 -14.65
N MET A 234 20.11 10.36 -14.33
CA MET A 234 20.34 11.48 -15.24
C MET A 234 21.75 12.05 -15.08
N SER A 235 22.35 12.51 -16.19
CA SER A 235 23.63 13.25 -16.21
C SER A 235 23.38 14.76 -16.30
N PHE A 236 24.33 15.56 -15.81
CA PHE A 236 24.32 17.04 -15.92
C PHE A 236 23.09 17.71 -15.29
N VAL A 237 22.61 17.16 -14.16
CA VAL A 237 21.44 17.65 -13.42
C VAL A 237 21.81 18.10 -12.02
N GLU A 238 20.97 18.98 -11.46
CA GLU A 238 20.92 19.29 -10.04
C GLU A 238 19.75 18.56 -9.36
N GLN A 239 19.67 18.65 -8.03
CA GLN A 239 18.61 18.01 -7.24
C GLN A 239 17.20 18.40 -7.72
N ALA A 240 17.01 19.68 -8.08
CA ALA A 240 15.72 20.20 -8.51
C ALA A 240 15.21 19.54 -9.81
N ASP A 241 16.11 19.22 -10.74
CA ASP A 241 15.74 18.57 -12.00
C ASP A 241 15.26 17.13 -11.76
N VAL A 242 15.93 16.41 -10.85
CA VAL A 242 15.53 15.03 -10.49
C VAL A 242 14.19 15.02 -9.74
N ILE A 243 13.99 15.99 -8.84
CA ILE A 243 12.72 16.18 -8.14
C ILE A 243 11.58 16.44 -9.15
N GLU A 244 11.78 17.32 -10.14
CA GLU A 244 10.77 17.60 -11.16
C GLU A 244 10.32 16.33 -11.88
N VAL A 245 11.25 15.47 -12.31
CA VAL A 245 10.91 14.21 -12.98
C VAL A 245 10.10 13.31 -12.05
N GLY A 246 10.51 13.20 -10.77
CA GLY A 246 9.76 12.44 -9.77
C GLY A 246 8.34 12.96 -9.57
N GLU A 247 8.17 14.29 -9.46
CA GLU A 247 6.85 14.91 -9.34
C GLU A 247 5.99 14.71 -10.59
N ALA A 248 6.56 14.82 -11.79
CA ALA A 248 5.85 14.60 -13.04
C ALA A 248 5.29 13.17 -13.12
N ILE A 249 6.08 12.17 -12.69
CA ILE A 249 5.64 10.78 -12.60
C ILE A 249 4.48 10.65 -11.60
N VAL A 250 4.62 11.19 -10.38
CA VAL A 250 3.57 11.13 -9.34
C VAL A 250 2.27 11.78 -9.83
N ARG A 251 2.33 12.99 -10.40
CA ARG A 251 1.16 13.70 -10.93
C ARG A 251 0.47 12.90 -12.04
N ALA A 252 1.25 12.36 -12.98
CA ALA A 252 0.70 11.56 -14.08
C ALA A 252 0.04 10.26 -13.58
N LEU A 253 0.65 9.59 -12.60
CA LEU A 253 0.09 8.36 -12.01
C LEU A 253 -1.24 8.63 -11.30
N TRP A 254 -1.31 9.63 -10.42
CA TRP A 254 -2.54 9.94 -9.70
C TRP A 254 -3.65 10.43 -10.63
N LYS A 255 -3.32 11.27 -11.62
CA LYS A 255 -4.29 11.70 -12.62
C LYS A 255 -4.76 10.55 -13.51
N GLY A 256 -3.84 9.72 -13.99
CA GLY A 256 -4.15 8.66 -14.94
C GLY A 256 -4.83 7.41 -14.35
N ILE A 257 -4.68 7.18 -13.04
CA ILE A 257 -5.28 6.01 -12.36
C ILE A 257 -6.51 6.40 -11.54
N LEU A 258 -6.47 7.54 -10.84
CA LEU A 258 -7.49 7.93 -9.86
C LEU A 258 -8.26 9.20 -10.25
N ASP A 259 -7.89 9.86 -11.35
CA ASP A 259 -8.37 11.19 -11.73
C ASP A 259 -8.19 12.25 -10.63
N VAL A 260 -7.11 12.13 -9.86
CA VAL A 260 -6.74 13.07 -8.80
C VAL A 260 -5.62 13.97 -9.29
N GLU A 261 -5.82 15.29 -9.19
CA GLU A 261 -4.78 16.28 -9.45
C GLU A 261 -3.96 16.52 -8.19
N ILE A 262 -2.65 16.26 -8.30
CA ILE A 262 -1.69 16.55 -7.23
C ILE A 262 -1.18 17.96 -7.43
N GLY A 263 -1.29 18.80 -6.39
CA GLY A 263 -0.78 20.17 -6.34
C GLY A 263 0.73 20.24 -6.11
N GLU A 264 1.23 21.37 -5.63
CA GLU A 264 2.65 21.50 -5.24
C GLU A 264 3.02 20.44 -4.17
N ILE A 265 4.16 19.78 -4.34
CA ILE A 265 4.66 18.81 -3.35
C ILE A 265 5.67 19.56 -2.46
N PRO A 266 5.38 19.75 -1.16
CA PRO A 266 6.28 20.47 -0.27
C PRO A 266 7.61 19.73 -0.08
N GLN A 267 8.63 20.48 0.31
CA GLN A 267 9.93 19.95 0.71
C GLN A 267 10.17 20.23 2.19
N MET A 268 10.81 19.28 2.87
CA MET A 268 11.16 19.37 4.28
C MET A 268 12.55 18.77 4.48
N THR A 269 13.39 19.43 5.26
CA THR A 269 14.71 18.86 5.57
C THR A 269 14.59 17.62 6.46
N TYR A 270 15.52 16.68 6.35
CA TYR A 270 15.59 15.51 7.22
C TYR A 270 15.62 15.92 8.71
N ALA A 271 16.41 16.95 9.03
CA ALA A 271 16.51 17.48 10.40
C ALA A 271 15.15 17.97 10.91
N GLU A 272 14.39 18.66 10.07
CA GLU A 272 13.04 19.11 10.40
C GLU A 272 12.06 17.95 10.55
N ALA A 273 12.06 16.99 9.61
CA ALA A 273 11.18 15.83 9.64
C ALA A 273 11.40 14.99 10.91
N MET A 274 12.66 14.73 11.25
CA MET A 274 13.02 14.04 12.48
C MET A 274 12.66 14.83 13.74
N ARG A 275 12.83 16.16 13.74
CA ARG A 275 12.49 17.01 14.88
C ARG A 275 10.99 17.09 15.12
N ARG A 276 10.19 17.30 14.08
CA ARG A 276 8.72 17.53 14.16
C ARG A 276 7.92 16.24 14.18
N PHE A 277 8.40 15.17 13.56
CA PHE A 277 7.61 13.94 13.36
C PHE A 277 8.32 12.67 13.83
N GLY A 278 9.60 12.74 14.20
CA GLY A 278 10.36 11.57 14.63
C GLY A 278 10.54 10.52 13.54
N SER A 279 10.42 10.92 12.27
CA SER A 279 10.54 10.03 11.11
C SER A 279 11.00 10.82 9.89
N ASP A 280 11.80 10.16 9.06
CA ASP A 280 12.26 10.56 7.74
C ASP A 280 11.20 10.32 6.63
N LYS A 281 10.02 9.82 7.00
CA LYS A 281 8.86 9.60 6.12
C LYS A 281 7.56 9.94 6.85
N PRO A 282 7.40 11.22 7.25
CA PRO A 282 6.30 11.62 8.12
C PRO A 282 4.94 11.53 7.42
N ASP A 283 3.93 11.04 8.15
CA ASP A 283 2.53 11.10 7.72
C ASP A 283 1.93 12.45 8.13
N LEU A 284 1.72 13.36 7.17
CA LEU A 284 1.20 14.71 7.43
C LEU A 284 -0.34 14.82 7.36
N ARG A 285 -1.07 13.69 7.27
CA ARG A 285 -2.55 13.70 7.19
C ARG A 285 -3.25 14.11 8.48
N PHE A 286 -2.50 14.30 9.57
CA PHE A 286 -3.02 14.68 10.88
C PHE A 286 -2.01 15.55 11.64
N ASP A 287 -2.50 16.39 12.54
CA ASP A 287 -1.68 17.34 13.30
C ASP A 287 -1.39 16.82 14.71
N LEU A 288 -0.17 16.33 14.93
CA LEU A 288 0.33 15.79 16.20
C LEU A 288 1.87 15.85 16.23
N GLU A 289 2.44 17.04 16.17
CA GLU A 289 3.90 17.19 16.15
C GLU A 289 4.57 16.82 17.48
N LEU A 290 5.85 16.46 17.38
CA LEU A 290 6.72 16.30 18.55
C LEU A 290 7.13 17.67 19.07
N VAL A 291 7.16 17.79 20.38
CA VAL A 291 7.63 18.99 21.08
C VAL A 291 8.97 18.67 21.76
N ASP A 292 9.99 19.48 21.50
CA ASP A 292 11.28 19.38 22.19
C ASP A 292 11.19 20.13 23.52
N LEU A 293 11.36 19.38 24.61
CA LEU A 293 11.33 19.89 26.00
C LEU A 293 12.70 19.75 26.67
N THR A 294 13.76 19.53 25.91
CA THR A 294 15.11 19.33 26.45
C THR A 294 15.56 20.56 27.25
N SER A 295 15.39 21.77 26.70
CA SER A 295 15.72 23.01 27.40
C SER A 295 14.79 23.31 28.57
N TYR A 296 13.54 22.83 28.52
CA TYR A 296 12.56 23.00 29.59
C TYR A 296 12.95 22.21 30.84
N PHE A 297 13.51 21.01 30.66
CA PHE A 297 13.92 20.11 31.73
C PHE A 297 15.41 20.19 32.10
N VAL A 298 16.12 21.27 31.72
CA VAL A 298 17.57 21.39 31.95
C VAL A 298 17.96 21.28 33.43
N ASP A 299 17.15 21.85 34.33
CA ASP A 299 17.37 21.85 35.78
C ASP A 299 16.47 20.83 36.51
N THR A 300 15.94 19.84 35.78
CA THR A 300 14.93 18.94 36.31
C THR A 300 15.46 18.10 37.49
N PRO A 301 14.72 17.97 38.59
CA PRO A 301 15.04 17.02 39.66
C PRO A 301 14.73 15.58 39.24
N PHE A 302 13.98 15.37 38.15
CA PHE A 302 13.57 14.04 37.72
C PHE A 302 14.66 13.35 36.90
N ARG A 303 15.39 12.44 37.54
CA ARG A 303 16.54 11.72 36.95
C ARG A 303 16.30 11.09 35.57
N VAL A 304 15.07 10.68 35.23
CA VAL A 304 14.76 10.11 33.91
C VAL A 304 14.85 11.15 32.79
N PHE A 305 14.55 12.42 33.09
CA PHE A 305 14.59 13.53 32.14
C PHE A 305 15.92 14.29 32.14
N GLN A 306 16.86 13.93 33.02
CA GLN A 306 18.26 14.35 32.92
C GLN A 306 18.97 13.56 31.81
N ALA A 307 18.59 13.85 30.56
CA ALA A 307 19.00 13.13 29.36
C ALA A 307 19.44 14.09 28.25
N GLU A 308 20.11 13.54 27.22
CA GLU A 308 20.54 14.30 26.03
C GLU A 308 19.36 14.97 25.31
N HIS A 309 18.22 14.27 25.23
CA HIS A 309 16.99 14.77 24.64
C HIS A 309 15.79 14.36 25.48
N VAL A 310 14.82 15.28 25.62
CA VAL A 310 13.49 15.01 26.17
C VAL A 310 12.45 15.56 25.19
N GLY A 311 11.71 14.65 24.55
CA GLY A 311 10.64 15.00 23.64
C GLY A 311 9.27 14.63 24.21
N ALA A 312 8.23 15.28 23.69
CA ALA A 312 6.85 14.96 24.01
C ALA A 312 5.95 14.86 22.78
N VAL A 313 4.84 14.13 22.92
CA VAL A 313 3.70 14.16 21.99
C VAL A 313 2.41 14.23 22.80
N VAL A 314 1.50 15.11 22.40
CA VAL A 314 0.20 15.30 23.07
C VAL A 314 -0.82 14.37 22.44
N MET A 315 -1.57 13.65 23.27
CA MET A 315 -2.77 12.90 22.89
C MET A 315 -4.00 13.73 23.29
N PRO A 316 -4.71 14.33 22.32
CA PRO A 316 -5.92 15.09 22.58
C PRO A 316 -6.97 14.23 23.30
N GLY A 317 -7.54 14.74 24.40
CA GLY A 317 -8.56 14.01 25.18
C GLY A 317 -8.05 12.72 25.85
N GLY A 318 -6.73 12.51 25.89
CA GLY A 318 -6.12 11.30 26.44
C GLY A 318 -6.01 11.27 27.97
N GLY A 319 -6.38 12.34 28.68
CA GLY A 319 -6.19 12.47 30.13
C GLY A 319 -7.01 11.47 30.95
N ASP A 320 -8.22 11.15 30.49
CA ASP A 320 -9.19 10.27 31.18
C ASP A 320 -9.07 8.78 30.80
N GLN A 321 -7.97 8.40 30.14
CA GLN A 321 -7.74 6.99 29.79
C GLN A 321 -7.72 6.10 31.06
N PRO A 322 -8.36 4.92 31.03
CA PRO A 322 -8.31 4.00 32.17
C PRO A 322 -6.89 3.49 32.37
N ARG A 323 -6.50 3.20 33.62
CA ARG A 323 -5.13 2.80 33.99
C ARG A 323 -4.55 1.68 33.11
N ARG A 324 -5.38 0.70 32.75
CA ARG A 324 -5.02 -0.41 31.86
C ARG A 324 -4.48 0.05 30.49
N GLN A 325 -5.00 1.15 29.95
CA GLN A 325 -4.50 1.71 28.69
C GLN A 325 -3.10 2.32 28.84
N PHE A 326 -2.82 3.01 29.96
CA PHE A 326 -1.46 3.49 30.25
C PHE A 326 -0.46 2.36 30.43
N ASP A 327 -0.86 1.26 31.06
CA ASP A 327 -0.01 0.07 31.18
C ASP A 327 0.22 -0.59 29.80
N ALA A 328 -0.78 -0.61 28.93
CA ALA A 328 -0.63 -1.07 27.54
C ALA A 328 0.34 -0.19 26.74
N TRP A 329 0.35 1.14 26.95
CA TRP A 329 1.34 2.04 26.37
C TRP A 329 2.77 1.75 26.84
N GLN A 330 2.96 1.35 28.12
CA GLN A 330 4.28 0.92 28.60
C GLN A 330 4.78 -0.33 27.85
N GLU A 331 3.93 -1.35 27.73
CA GLU A 331 4.29 -2.59 27.04
C GLU A 331 4.50 -2.36 25.54
N TRP A 332 3.68 -1.50 24.92
CA TRP A 332 3.84 -1.09 23.52
C TRP A 332 5.20 -0.43 23.26
N ALA A 333 5.70 0.38 24.20
CA ALA A 333 7.01 1.02 24.11
C ALA A 333 8.16 0.02 24.31
N LYS A 334 8.02 -0.91 25.26
CA LYS A 334 9.01 -1.97 25.52
C LYS A 334 9.19 -2.91 24.33
N GLN A 335 8.11 -3.26 23.63
CA GLN A 335 8.17 -4.04 22.39
C GLN A 335 8.99 -3.35 21.28
N ARG A 336 9.23 -2.04 21.40
CA ARG A 336 10.06 -1.23 20.49
C ARG A 336 11.44 -0.92 21.06
N GLY A 337 11.86 -1.62 22.11
CA GLY A 337 13.19 -1.48 22.73
C GLY A 337 13.31 -0.33 23.73
N ALA A 338 12.25 0.44 23.99
CA ALA A 338 12.27 1.50 24.98
C ALA A 338 12.10 0.96 26.41
N LYS A 339 12.54 1.72 27.42
CA LYS A 339 12.35 1.34 28.84
C LYS A 339 10.90 1.54 29.32
N GLY A 340 10.15 2.40 28.64
CA GLY A 340 8.77 2.76 28.93
C GLY A 340 8.38 4.02 28.15
N LEU A 341 7.15 4.49 28.36
CA LEU A 341 6.65 5.74 27.78
C LEU A 341 6.11 6.62 28.91
N ALA A 342 6.88 7.61 29.34
CA ALA A 342 6.48 8.47 30.44
C ALA A 342 5.23 9.27 30.06
N TYR A 343 4.39 9.63 31.03
CA TYR A 343 3.19 10.42 30.75
C TYR A 343 2.79 11.33 31.91
N VAL A 344 2.11 12.41 31.54
CA VAL A 344 1.38 13.33 32.41
C VAL A 344 -0.04 13.46 31.88
N THR A 345 -1.03 13.38 32.75
CA THR A 345 -2.44 13.67 32.40
C THR A 345 -2.77 15.09 32.83
N VAL A 346 -3.57 15.80 32.04
CA VAL A 346 -4.10 17.11 32.40
C VAL A 346 -5.59 16.93 32.63
N ASP A 347 -6.06 17.14 33.86
CA ASP A 347 -7.49 17.06 34.12
C ASP A 347 -8.25 18.30 33.59
N ALA A 348 -9.58 18.32 33.77
CA ALA A 348 -10.44 19.40 33.29
C ALA A 348 -10.13 20.77 33.94
N ASP A 349 -9.57 20.77 35.15
CA ASP A 349 -9.18 21.98 35.89
C ASP A 349 -7.73 22.41 35.59
N GLY A 350 -7.02 21.67 34.73
CA GLY A 350 -5.62 21.93 34.38
C GLY A 350 -4.62 21.38 35.39
N VAL A 351 -5.03 20.51 36.31
CA VAL A 351 -4.14 19.90 37.30
C VAL A 351 -3.42 18.70 36.68
N LEU A 352 -2.11 18.65 36.90
CA LEU A 352 -1.26 17.59 36.38
C LEU A 352 -1.33 16.33 37.23
N GLY A 353 -1.72 15.23 36.60
CA GLY A 353 -1.72 13.87 37.14
C GLY A 353 -0.67 12.96 36.52
N GLY A 354 -0.68 11.70 36.94
CA GLY A 354 0.23 10.68 36.43
C GLY A 354 1.56 10.54 37.20
N PRO A 355 2.36 9.52 36.85
CA PRO A 355 3.58 9.16 37.58
C PRO A 355 4.71 10.19 37.39
N VAL A 356 4.79 10.84 36.22
CA VAL A 356 5.82 11.85 35.95
C VAL A 356 5.54 13.12 36.74
N ALA A 357 4.29 13.58 36.77
CA ALA A 357 3.91 14.81 37.45
C ALA A 357 4.48 14.87 38.86
N LYS A 358 4.34 13.79 39.66
CA LYS A 358 4.83 13.68 41.04
C LYS A 358 6.32 13.97 41.25
N ASN A 359 7.16 13.85 40.21
CA ASN A 359 8.60 14.02 40.28
C ASN A 359 9.08 15.37 39.72
N LEU A 360 8.17 16.19 39.18
CA LEU A 360 8.49 17.52 38.67
C LEU A 360 8.48 18.55 39.82
N SER A 361 9.33 19.57 39.71
CA SER A 361 9.29 20.78 40.54
C SER A 361 8.02 21.59 40.28
N ASP A 362 7.68 22.51 41.18
CA ASP A 362 6.46 23.32 41.05
C ASP A 362 6.51 24.21 39.79
N ALA A 363 7.67 24.82 39.51
CA ALA A 363 7.88 25.62 38.29
C ALA A 363 7.70 24.78 37.01
N GLU A 364 8.22 23.54 36.99
CA GLU A 364 8.04 22.65 35.85
C GLU A 364 6.58 22.19 35.70
N ARG A 365 5.80 22.10 36.77
CA ARG A 365 4.37 21.73 36.67
C ARG A 365 3.54 22.89 36.12
N GLU A 366 3.78 24.10 36.62
CA GLU A 366 3.02 25.29 36.21
C GLU A 366 3.22 25.61 34.72
N GLY A 367 4.43 25.40 34.19
CA GLY A 367 4.75 25.69 32.79
C GLY A 367 4.47 24.57 31.77
N LEU A 368 4.24 23.32 32.22
CA LEU A 368 4.32 22.15 31.32
C LEU A 368 3.23 22.16 30.25
N ILE A 369 2.00 22.55 30.63
CA ILE A 369 0.86 22.59 29.71
C ILE A 369 1.17 23.53 28.55
N ALA A 370 1.65 24.74 28.86
CA ALA A 370 2.03 25.72 27.87
C ALA A 370 3.24 25.26 27.03
N ALA A 371 4.27 24.71 27.67
CA ALA A 371 5.48 24.23 26.99
C ALA A 371 5.18 23.07 26.02
N ALA A 372 4.30 22.13 26.40
CA ALA A 372 3.91 21.00 25.58
C ALA A 372 2.79 21.34 24.57
N GLY A 373 2.18 22.52 24.66
CA GLY A 373 1.00 22.87 23.85
C GLY A 373 -0.25 22.04 24.17
N ALA A 374 -0.33 21.49 25.38
CA ALA A 374 -1.45 20.67 25.83
C ALA A 374 -2.64 21.53 26.29
N LYS A 375 -3.81 20.91 26.41
CA LYS A 375 -5.04 21.51 26.95
C LYS A 375 -5.60 20.65 28.10
N PRO A 376 -6.48 21.22 28.95
CA PRO A 376 -7.26 20.43 29.89
C PRO A 376 -7.96 19.25 29.22
N GLY A 377 -7.83 18.06 29.80
CA GLY A 377 -8.32 16.79 29.25
C GLY A 377 -7.29 15.99 28.43
N ASP A 378 -6.12 16.54 28.13
CA ASP A 378 -5.11 15.85 27.30
C ASP A 378 -4.19 14.92 28.12
N CYS A 379 -3.49 14.04 27.41
CA CYS A 379 -2.35 13.30 27.95
C CYS A 379 -1.08 13.67 27.19
N VAL A 380 -0.02 14.04 27.90
CA VAL A 380 1.30 14.30 27.31
C VAL A 380 2.17 13.06 27.53
N PHE A 381 2.59 12.42 26.45
CA PHE A 381 3.56 11.33 26.49
C PHE A 381 4.98 11.86 26.27
N PHE A 382 5.97 11.23 26.90
CA PHE A 382 7.38 11.64 26.86
C PHE A 382 8.30 10.48 26.53
N ALA A 383 9.36 10.79 25.79
CA ALA A 383 10.52 9.94 25.63
C ALA A 383 11.78 10.74 25.95
N ALA A 384 12.70 10.14 26.70
CA ALA A 384 13.96 10.76 27.12
C ALA A 384 15.13 9.79 26.92
N GLY A 385 16.27 10.30 26.48
CA GLY A 385 17.47 9.50 26.20
C GLY A 385 18.27 10.06 25.02
N LYS A 386 18.86 9.17 24.23
CA LYS A 386 19.50 9.51 22.95
C LYS A 386 18.45 10.08 22.00
N ALA A 387 18.79 11.18 21.30
CA ALA A 387 17.82 11.90 20.47
C ALA A 387 17.16 11.03 19.38
N SER A 388 17.93 10.17 18.70
CA SER A 388 17.42 9.26 17.66
C SER A 388 16.33 8.33 18.19
N ASP A 389 16.57 7.71 19.33
CA ASP A 389 15.73 6.64 19.88
C ASP A 389 14.45 7.23 20.48
N ALA A 390 14.57 8.37 21.17
CA ALA A 390 13.44 9.09 21.72
C ALA A 390 12.52 9.64 20.62
N ARG A 391 13.07 10.23 19.56
CA ARG A 391 12.31 10.70 18.39
C ARG A 391 11.60 9.57 17.67
N ALA A 392 12.30 8.45 17.41
CA ALA A 392 11.70 7.29 16.76
C ALA A 392 10.52 6.71 17.58
N LEU A 393 10.66 6.64 18.91
CA LEU A 393 9.58 6.18 19.79
C LEU A 393 8.37 7.12 19.75
N LEU A 394 8.60 8.44 19.83
CA LEU A 394 7.55 9.44 19.81
C LEU A 394 6.87 9.55 18.43
N GLY A 395 7.62 9.43 17.34
CA GLY A 395 7.08 9.36 15.99
C GLY A 395 6.18 8.14 15.78
N ALA A 396 6.54 7.00 16.36
CA ALA A 396 5.67 5.83 16.37
C ALA A 396 4.44 6.03 17.28
N ALA A 397 4.59 6.70 18.42
CA ALA A 397 3.48 6.96 19.36
C ALA A 397 2.46 7.91 18.74
N ARG A 398 2.92 8.95 18.04
CA ARG A 398 2.12 9.86 17.22
C ARG A 398 1.18 9.12 16.27
N ILE A 399 1.71 8.19 15.48
CA ILE A 399 0.90 7.41 14.51
C ILE A 399 -0.11 6.51 15.23
N GLU A 400 0.29 5.88 16.33
CA GLU A 400 -0.61 5.05 17.13
C GLU A 400 -1.74 5.87 17.77
N ILE A 401 -1.45 7.07 18.27
CA ILE A 401 -2.46 8.00 18.79
C ILE A 401 -3.46 8.36 17.69
N ALA A 402 -2.98 8.79 16.52
CA ALA A 402 -3.84 9.18 15.41
C ALA A 402 -4.78 8.05 14.96
N ARG A 403 -4.30 6.80 14.93
CA ARG A 403 -5.14 5.63 14.65
C ARG A 403 -6.22 5.39 15.70
N ARG A 404 -5.88 5.53 16.99
CA ARG A 404 -6.84 5.32 18.08
C ARG A 404 -7.91 6.40 18.16
N LEU A 405 -7.56 7.61 17.73
CA LEU A 405 -8.44 8.77 17.70
C LEU A 405 -9.12 8.99 16.34
N ASP A 406 -8.94 8.07 15.38
CA ASP A 406 -9.50 8.17 14.03
C ASP A 406 -9.18 9.50 13.33
N MET A 407 -7.97 10.00 13.53
CA MET A 407 -7.51 11.31 13.02
C MET A 407 -6.98 11.25 11.59
N ILE A 408 -6.82 10.05 11.02
CA ILE A 408 -6.20 9.86 9.71
C ILE A 408 -7.31 9.86 8.67
N ASP A 409 -7.36 10.88 7.82
CA ASP A 409 -8.23 10.85 6.65
C ASP A 409 -7.70 9.83 5.63
N GLU A 410 -8.35 8.65 5.58
CA GLU A 410 -7.99 7.55 4.67
C GLU A 410 -8.24 7.88 3.19
N LYS A 411 -8.91 9.00 2.88
CA LYS A 411 -9.10 9.49 1.50
C LYS A 411 -8.12 10.58 1.12
N ALA A 412 -7.40 11.17 2.08
CA ALA A 412 -6.46 12.24 1.82
C ALA A 412 -5.12 11.71 1.26
N TRP A 413 -4.56 12.47 0.32
CA TRP A 413 -3.22 12.26 -0.19
C TRP A 413 -2.28 13.34 0.34
N SER A 414 -1.19 12.91 0.97
CA SER A 414 -0.17 13.81 1.52
C SER A 414 1.20 13.41 1.00
N PHE A 415 1.75 14.22 0.10
CA PHE A 415 3.08 14.03 -0.46
C PHE A 415 4.07 15.00 0.18
N LEU A 416 5.32 14.57 0.29
CA LEU A 416 6.42 15.37 0.81
C LEU A 416 7.73 14.84 0.24
N TRP A 417 8.62 15.75 -0.14
CA TRP A 417 10.04 15.44 -0.32
C TRP A 417 10.78 15.66 0.98
N VAL A 418 11.47 14.64 1.48
CA VAL A 418 12.44 14.79 2.56
C VAL A 418 13.82 14.94 1.93
N ILE A 419 14.42 16.12 2.10
CA ILE A 419 15.71 16.51 1.51
C ILE A 419 16.78 16.68 2.61
N ASP A 420 18.03 16.96 2.22
CA ASP A 420 19.13 17.25 3.14
C ASP A 420 19.37 16.15 4.18
N ALA A 421 19.27 14.88 3.74
CA ALA A 421 19.64 13.73 4.56
C ALA A 421 21.13 13.80 4.95
N PRO A 422 21.50 13.36 6.17
CA PRO A 422 22.90 13.30 6.57
C PRO A 422 23.65 12.33 5.65
N MET A 423 24.92 12.64 5.36
CA MET A 423 25.76 11.78 4.51
C MET A 423 26.08 10.43 5.19
N PHE A 424 26.08 10.39 6.53
CA PHE A 424 26.40 9.20 7.33
C PHE A 424 25.43 9.07 8.51
N GLU A 425 25.21 7.84 8.96
CA GLU A 425 24.46 7.50 10.19
C GLU A 425 25.36 6.81 11.23
#